data_AF-A0A0C9RZS7-F1
#
_entry.id   AF-A0A0C9RZS7-F1
#
_cell.length_a   1.000
_cell.length_b   1.000
_cell.length_c   1.000
_cell.angle_alpha   90.00
_cell.angle_beta   90.00
_cell.angle_gamma   90.00
#
_symmetry.space_group_name_H-M   'P 1'
#
loop_
_entity.id
_entity.type
_entity.pdbx_description
1 polymer ?
#
loop_
_entity_poly.entity_id
_entity_poly.type
_entity_poly.pdbx_seq_one_letter_code
_entity_poly.pdbx_strand_id
1 'polypeptide(L)'
;KGSNRRYEYIEYENGNLFGNKGTCKRPTTKVDSWWRWLFWHCSYCMCFCDDHNSSSERYFNLRDITSDAVNNKVVTGLKLTKANGIIHMQIQQGVLGPRGDIDESTVDWKPVDNFTILDRNVVNGRDFHTLSWEKRAIDLDDLFAPESHVLTGESLLTGLFVLWSRIYR
;
A
#
# COMPACT_ATOMS: atom_id res chain seq x y z
N LYS A 1 6.76 -23.35 -19.10
CA LYS A 1 7.53 -22.59 -18.08
C LYS A 1 8.48 -21.65 -18.81
N GLY A 2 8.17 -20.36 -18.88
CA GLY A 2 9.05 -19.36 -19.47
C GLY A 2 8.97 -18.11 -18.60
N SER A 3 10.01 -17.87 -17.81
CA SER A 3 10.14 -16.64 -17.02
C SER A 3 10.86 -15.62 -17.90
N ASN A 4 10.33 -14.39 -18.01
CA ASN A 4 11.03 -13.26 -18.63
C ASN A 4 12.11 -12.65 -17.71
N ARG A 5 12.31 -13.23 -16.52
CA ARG A 5 13.28 -12.77 -15.53
C ARG A 5 14.70 -12.96 -16.05
N ARG A 6 15.45 -11.86 -16.15
CA ARG A 6 16.84 -11.85 -16.65
C ARG A 6 17.87 -12.29 -15.60
N TYR A 7 17.60 -12.06 -14.33
CA TYR A 7 18.49 -12.38 -13.20
C TYR A 7 17.68 -12.84 -11.98
N GLU A 8 18.21 -13.81 -11.24
CA GLU A 8 17.57 -14.35 -10.04
C GLU A 8 17.79 -13.48 -8.80
N TYR A 9 18.97 -12.86 -8.69
CA TYR A 9 19.30 -11.95 -7.61
C TYR A 9 20.33 -10.92 -8.07
N ILE A 10 20.48 -9.86 -7.28
CA ILE A 10 21.51 -8.82 -7.42
C ILE A 10 22.11 -8.60 -6.04
N GLU A 11 23.43 -8.60 -5.96
CA GLU A 11 24.19 -8.35 -4.74
C GLU A 11 25.10 -7.16 -4.98
N TYR A 12 24.94 -6.12 -4.15
CA TYR A 12 25.79 -4.93 -4.17
C TYR A 12 26.99 -5.12 -3.23
N GLU A 13 28.08 -4.41 -3.48
CA GLU A 13 29.30 -4.52 -2.66
C GLU A 13 29.10 -4.10 -1.20
N ASN A 14 28.08 -3.27 -0.92
CA ASN A 14 27.69 -2.90 0.44
C ASN A 14 26.89 -3.98 1.18
N GLY A 15 26.71 -5.17 0.57
CA GLY A 15 25.98 -6.30 1.13
C GLY A 15 24.47 -6.30 0.85
N ASN A 16 23.92 -5.27 0.18
CA ASN A 16 22.50 -5.26 -0.19
C ASN A 16 22.20 -6.37 -1.20
N LEU A 17 21.28 -7.27 -0.84
CA LEU A 17 20.84 -8.39 -1.68
C LEU A 17 19.37 -8.23 -2.07
N PHE A 18 19.10 -8.21 -3.37
CA PHE A 18 17.75 -8.25 -3.93
C PHE A 18 17.50 -9.61 -4.59
N GLY A 19 16.48 -10.35 -4.16
CA GLY A 19 16.19 -11.70 -4.66
C GLY A 19 16.73 -12.80 -3.76
N ASN A 20 16.75 -14.04 -4.26
CA ASN A 20 17.19 -15.21 -3.48
C ASN A 20 18.51 -15.77 -4.05
N LYS A 21 19.58 -15.68 -3.25
CA LYS A 21 20.91 -16.15 -3.63
C LYS A 21 20.95 -17.68 -3.61
N GLY A 22 21.48 -18.29 -4.67
CA GLY A 22 21.59 -19.75 -4.79
C GLY A 22 20.49 -20.45 -5.60
N THR A 23 19.48 -19.71 -6.06
CA THR A 23 18.46 -20.26 -6.99
C THR A 23 18.95 -20.41 -8.42
N CYS A 24 20.07 -19.75 -8.79
CA CYS A 24 20.64 -19.80 -10.13
C CYS A 24 21.78 -20.82 -10.22
N LYS A 25 21.72 -21.71 -11.22
CA LYS A 25 22.80 -22.68 -11.51
C LYS A 25 24.03 -22.05 -12.18
N ARG A 26 23.88 -20.84 -12.74
CA ARG A 26 24.98 -20.13 -13.40
C ARG A 26 25.84 -19.40 -12.36
N PRO A 27 27.16 -19.30 -12.59
CA PRO A 27 28.03 -18.52 -11.74
C PRO A 27 27.65 -17.03 -11.76
N THR A 28 27.89 -16.36 -10.63
CA THR A 28 27.63 -14.92 -10.48
C THR A 28 28.54 -14.12 -11.40
N THR A 29 27.96 -13.20 -12.18
CA THR A 29 28.73 -12.24 -12.98
C THR A 29 28.91 -10.97 -12.17
N LYS A 30 30.14 -10.71 -11.72
CA LYS A 30 30.48 -9.41 -11.13
C LYS A 30 30.58 -8.37 -12.25
N VAL A 31 29.99 -7.20 -12.02
CA VAL A 31 30.10 -6.04 -12.92
C VAL A 31 30.65 -4.87 -12.12
N ASP A 32 31.75 -4.28 -12.58
CA ASP A 32 32.40 -3.13 -11.94
C ASP A 32 32.20 -1.88 -12.81
N SER A 33 32.09 -0.71 -12.18
CA SER A 33 32.07 0.56 -12.91
C SER A 33 33.42 0.81 -13.59
N TRP A 34 33.42 1.56 -14.69
CA TRP A 34 34.63 1.83 -15.45
C TRP A 34 34.78 3.31 -15.79
N TRP A 35 36.01 3.73 -16.04
CA TRP A 35 36.33 5.06 -16.55
C TRP A 35 36.51 5.03 -18.06
N ARG A 36 35.82 5.91 -18.77
CA ARG A 36 36.06 6.21 -20.17
C ARG A 36 36.81 7.55 -20.20
N TRP A 37 38.11 7.49 -20.51
CA TRP A 37 39.00 8.67 -20.45
C TRP A 37 39.09 9.26 -19.03
N LEU A 38 39.71 10.44 -18.88
CA LEU A 38 39.97 11.07 -17.58
C LEU A 38 38.71 11.60 -16.85
N PHE A 39 37.57 11.74 -17.53
CA PHE A 39 36.43 12.51 -16.98
C PHE A 39 35.08 11.78 -16.97
N TRP A 40 34.95 10.62 -17.62
CA TRP A 40 33.66 9.93 -17.71
C TRP A 40 33.67 8.65 -16.89
N HIS A 41 33.01 8.67 -15.74
CA HIS A 41 32.77 7.47 -14.95
C HIS A 41 31.44 6.84 -15.38
N CYS A 42 31.47 5.58 -15.82
CA CYS A 42 30.30 4.80 -16.16
C CYS A 42 30.00 3.79 -15.05
N SER A 43 28.85 3.94 -14.40
CA SER A 43 28.36 3.01 -13.37
C SER A 43 27.26 2.10 -13.92
N TYR A 44 27.26 0.83 -13.47
CA TYR A 44 26.14 -0.07 -13.69
C TYR A 44 25.02 0.25 -12.69
N CYS A 45 23.90 0.80 -13.19
CA CYS A 45 22.70 1.04 -12.39
C CYS A 45 21.65 -0.02 -12.72
N MET A 46 21.09 -0.69 -11.71
CA MET A 46 19.91 -1.52 -11.94
C MET A 46 18.67 -0.64 -11.90
N CYS A 47 18.01 -0.47 -13.05
CA CYS A 47 16.73 0.23 -13.10
C CYS A 47 15.65 -0.63 -12.43
N PHE A 48 14.91 -0.05 -11.51
CA PHE A 48 13.63 -0.61 -11.09
C PHE A 48 12.58 -0.33 -12.17
N CYS A 49 11.66 -1.25 -12.37
CA CYS A 49 10.56 -1.05 -13.31
C CYS A 49 9.53 -0.10 -12.69
N ASP A 50 9.66 1.21 -12.95
CA ASP A 50 8.57 2.17 -12.78
C ASP A 50 7.82 2.26 -14.12
N ASP A 51 6.85 1.35 -14.30
CA ASP A 51 6.11 1.26 -15.55
C ASP A 51 4.95 2.26 -15.54
N HIS A 52 4.96 3.18 -16.52
CA HIS A 52 3.96 4.22 -16.66
C HIS A 52 2.79 3.86 -17.58
N ASN A 53 2.73 2.62 -18.06
CA ASN A 53 1.64 2.20 -18.93
C ASN A 53 0.30 2.04 -18.18
N SER A 54 -0.77 1.92 -18.97
CA SER A 54 -2.14 1.76 -18.46
C SER A 54 -2.40 0.43 -17.74
N SER A 55 -1.52 -0.56 -17.89
CA SER A 55 -1.58 -1.84 -17.17
C SER A 55 -0.87 -1.80 -15.81
N SER A 56 -0.23 -0.69 -15.47
CA SER A 56 0.48 -0.52 -14.20
C SER A 56 -0.50 -0.34 -13.04
N GLU A 57 -0.42 -1.23 -12.06
CA GLU A 57 -1.22 -1.21 -10.83
C GLU A 57 -0.47 -0.45 -9.74
N ARG A 58 -0.54 0.88 -9.80
CA ARG A 58 0.29 1.77 -8.99
C ARG A 58 -0.48 2.87 -8.27
N TYR A 59 -1.78 2.70 -8.12
CA TYR A 59 -2.64 3.70 -7.49
C TYR A 59 -3.09 3.19 -6.13
N PHE A 60 -3.00 4.03 -5.11
CA PHE A 60 -3.51 3.77 -3.76
C PHE A 60 -4.65 4.74 -3.46
N ASN A 61 -5.79 4.25 -2.99
CA ASN A 61 -6.90 5.11 -2.57
C ASN A 61 -6.49 5.95 -1.35
N LEU A 62 -6.87 7.22 -1.35
CA LEU A 62 -6.71 8.13 -0.21
C LEU A 62 -8.06 8.57 0.40
N ARG A 63 -9.18 8.17 -0.20
CA ARG A 63 -10.50 8.49 0.34
C ARG A 63 -10.78 7.72 1.62
N ASP A 64 -11.24 8.44 2.63
CA ASP A 64 -11.65 7.91 3.92
C ASP A 64 -12.72 6.85 3.78
N ILE A 65 -12.65 5.83 4.63
CA ILE A 65 -13.71 4.84 4.78
C ILE A 65 -14.08 4.69 6.25
N THR A 66 -15.36 4.91 6.55
CA THR A 66 -15.90 4.85 7.91
C THR A 66 -16.96 3.76 8.03
N SER A 67 -17.09 3.17 9.21
CA SER A 67 -18.23 2.33 9.55
C SER A 67 -19.51 3.16 9.58
N ASP A 68 -20.64 2.48 9.54
CA ASP A 68 -21.95 3.08 9.73
C ASP A 68 -22.22 3.37 11.22
N ALA A 69 -21.58 4.42 11.73
CA ALA A 69 -21.69 4.83 13.12
C ALA A 69 -23.12 5.23 13.52
N VAL A 70 -23.96 5.67 12.57
CA VAL A 70 -25.37 6.01 12.82
C VAL A 70 -26.14 4.77 13.24
N ASN A 71 -25.84 3.63 12.63
CA ASN A 71 -26.40 2.32 13.01
C ASN A 71 -25.55 1.58 14.04
N ASN A 72 -24.76 2.31 14.84
CA ASN A 72 -23.92 1.78 15.92
C ASN A 72 -22.95 0.67 15.44
N LYS A 73 -22.49 0.75 14.19
CA LYS A 73 -21.47 -0.16 13.66
C LYS A 73 -20.06 0.37 13.90
N VAL A 74 -19.16 -0.52 14.26
CA VAL A 74 -17.72 -0.24 14.45
C VAL A 74 -16.89 -1.05 13.47
N VAL A 75 -15.63 -0.67 13.27
CA VAL A 75 -14.69 -1.44 12.45
C VAL A 75 -14.26 -2.71 13.20
N THR A 76 -14.35 -3.86 12.54
CA THR A 76 -13.99 -5.18 13.09
C THR A 76 -12.83 -5.84 12.35
N GLY A 77 -12.47 -5.33 11.17
CA GLY A 77 -11.40 -5.88 10.35
C GLY A 77 -10.99 -4.94 9.21
N LEU A 78 -9.81 -5.19 8.66
CA LEU A 78 -9.21 -4.41 7.57
C LEU A 78 -8.60 -5.37 6.55
N LYS A 79 -8.71 -5.05 5.26
CA LYS A 79 -7.95 -5.72 4.20
C LYS A 79 -7.60 -4.75 3.07
N LEU A 80 -6.59 -5.11 2.30
CA LEU A 80 -6.33 -4.48 1.01
C LEU A 80 -7.14 -5.19 -0.07
N THR A 81 -7.84 -4.42 -0.90
CA THR A 81 -8.57 -4.94 -2.05
C THR A 81 -8.20 -4.13 -3.29
N LYS A 82 -8.15 -4.78 -4.45
CA LYS A 82 -7.89 -4.10 -5.72
C LYS A 82 -9.18 -3.96 -6.51
N ALA A 83 -9.52 -2.73 -6.89
CA ALA A 83 -10.66 -2.41 -7.73
C ALA A 83 -10.31 -1.25 -8.66
N ASN A 84 -10.70 -1.34 -9.95
CA ASN A 84 -10.44 -0.33 -10.98
C ASN A 84 -8.95 0.07 -11.13
N GLY A 85 -8.03 -0.87 -10.90
CA GLY A 85 -6.58 -0.62 -10.95
C GLY A 85 -6.04 0.16 -9.75
N ILE A 86 -6.87 0.40 -8.73
CA ILE A 86 -6.52 1.11 -7.50
C ILE A 86 -6.53 0.10 -6.34
N ILE A 87 -5.54 0.21 -5.45
CA ILE A 87 -5.47 -0.52 -4.19
C ILE A 87 -6.22 0.29 -3.14
N HIS A 88 -7.24 -0.30 -2.55
CA HIS A 88 -8.08 0.30 -1.53
C HIS A 88 -7.86 -0.40 -0.20
N MET A 89 -7.91 0.36 0.89
CA MET A 89 -8.28 -0.21 2.17
C MET A 89 -9.78 -0.46 2.20
N GLN A 90 -10.16 -1.63 2.68
CA GLN A 90 -11.54 -2.03 2.85
C GLN A 90 -11.74 -2.46 4.29
N ILE A 91 -12.77 -1.90 4.94
CA ILE A 91 -13.13 -2.23 6.31
C ILE A 91 -14.24 -3.28 6.36
N GLN A 92 -14.18 -4.11 7.37
CA GLN A 92 -15.30 -4.89 7.86
C GLN A 92 -15.93 -4.13 9.03
N GLN A 93 -17.25 -4.17 9.12
CA GLN A 93 -18.01 -3.50 10.17
C GLN A 93 -19.07 -4.41 10.77
N GLY A 94 -19.45 -4.18 12.02
CA GLY A 94 -20.51 -4.89 12.73
C GLY A 94 -21.09 -4.05 13.86
N VAL A 95 -22.33 -4.34 14.28
CA VAL A 95 -23.02 -3.60 15.36
C VAL A 95 -22.34 -3.87 16.69
N LEU A 96 -22.05 -2.79 17.43
CA LEU A 96 -21.45 -2.83 18.76
C LEU A 96 -22.51 -3.10 19.82
N GLY A 97 -22.47 -4.29 20.41
CA GLY A 97 -23.29 -4.70 21.54
C GLY A 97 -22.78 -4.23 22.91
N PRO A 98 -23.49 -4.60 23.98
CA PRO A 98 -23.06 -4.32 25.35
C PRO A 98 -21.68 -4.91 25.66
N ARG A 99 -20.87 -4.18 26.45
CA ARG A 99 -19.52 -4.60 26.90
C ARG A 99 -18.52 -4.83 25.75
N GLY A 100 -18.75 -4.23 24.58
CA GLY A 100 -17.83 -4.31 23.46
C GLY A 100 -17.99 -5.56 22.59
N ASP A 101 -19.05 -6.33 22.81
CA ASP A 101 -19.37 -7.50 21.98
C ASP A 101 -19.79 -7.07 20.56
N ILE A 102 -19.54 -7.90 19.57
CA ILE A 102 -19.93 -7.62 18.17
C ILE A 102 -21.03 -8.60 17.78
N ASP A 103 -22.15 -8.08 17.29
CA ASP A 103 -23.20 -8.93 16.72
C ASP A 103 -22.73 -9.52 15.39
N GLU A 104 -22.26 -10.77 15.42
CA GLU A 104 -21.73 -11.51 14.27
C GLU A 104 -22.70 -11.56 13.08
N SER A 105 -24.01 -11.53 13.33
CA SER A 105 -25.03 -11.57 12.26
C SER A 105 -25.07 -10.28 11.42
N THR A 106 -24.54 -9.19 11.96
CA THR A 106 -24.50 -7.87 11.33
C THR A 106 -23.18 -7.56 10.65
N VAL A 107 -22.21 -8.48 10.72
CA VAL A 107 -20.86 -8.29 10.22
C VAL A 107 -20.82 -8.36 8.70
N ASP A 108 -20.36 -7.29 8.08
CA ASP A 108 -20.27 -7.17 6.63
C ASP A 108 -19.02 -6.39 6.19
N TRP A 109 -18.53 -6.70 4.99
CA TRP A 109 -17.49 -5.89 4.34
C TRP A 109 -18.14 -4.72 3.63
N LYS A 110 -17.77 -3.49 4.02
CA LYS A 110 -18.26 -2.30 3.34
C LYS A 110 -17.67 -2.24 1.93
N PRO A 111 -18.47 -2.00 0.87
CA PRO A 111 -17.92 -1.86 -0.49
C PRO A 111 -16.96 -0.68 -0.56
N VAL A 112 -15.91 -0.81 -1.38
CA VAL A 112 -14.99 0.29 -1.68
C VAL A 112 -15.61 1.24 -2.70
N ASP A 113 -15.14 2.49 -2.70
CA ASP A 113 -15.62 3.49 -3.65
C ASP A 113 -15.37 3.04 -5.10
N ASN A 114 -16.43 3.07 -5.90
CA ASN A 114 -16.35 2.74 -7.32
C ASN A 114 -16.01 3.99 -8.15
N PHE A 115 -14.72 4.30 -8.26
CA PHE A 115 -14.21 5.37 -9.12
C PHE A 115 -13.01 4.91 -9.94
N THR A 116 -12.67 5.68 -10.97
CA THR A 116 -11.45 5.52 -11.76
C THR A 116 -10.60 6.77 -11.70
N ILE A 117 -9.29 6.64 -11.97
CA ILE A 117 -8.37 7.78 -12.03
C ILE A 117 -8.68 8.76 -13.18
N LEU A 118 -9.57 8.40 -14.10
CA LEU A 118 -9.97 9.21 -15.26
C LEU A 118 -11.25 10.01 -14.99
N ASP A 119 -11.91 9.80 -13.85
CA ASP A 119 -13.16 10.47 -13.54
C ASP A 119 -12.92 11.98 -13.34
N ARG A 120 -13.86 12.81 -13.82
CA ARG A 120 -13.71 14.27 -13.94
C ARG A 120 -13.30 15.01 -12.65
N ASN A 121 -13.61 14.43 -11.48
CA ASN A 121 -13.37 15.04 -10.16
C ASN A 121 -12.43 14.19 -9.29
N VAL A 122 -11.63 13.31 -9.88
CA VAL A 122 -10.67 12.46 -9.15
C VAL A 122 -9.27 13.02 -9.35
N VAL A 123 -8.58 13.33 -8.25
CA VAL A 123 -7.31 14.06 -8.26
C VAL A 123 -6.21 13.30 -7.51
N ASN A 124 -5.04 13.16 -8.14
CA ASN A 124 -3.86 12.57 -7.52
C ASN A 124 -3.37 13.43 -6.34
N GLY A 125 -3.04 12.80 -5.21
CA GLY A 125 -2.69 13.44 -3.94
C GLY A 125 -3.89 13.79 -3.06
N ARG A 126 -5.12 13.67 -3.56
CA ARG A 126 -6.36 13.93 -2.79
C ARG A 126 -7.26 12.70 -2.73
N ASP A 127 -7.58 12.12 -3.87
CA ASP A 127 -8.47 10.95 -3.98
C ASP A 127 -7.67 9.65 -4.06
N PHE A 128 -6.49 9.72 -4.69
CA PHE A 128 -5.58 8.58 -4.82
C PHE A 128 -4.13 9.06 -4.84
N HIS A 129 -3.19 8.20 -4.50
CA HIS A 129 -1.75 8.43 -4.66
C HIS A 129 -1.21 7.55 -5.79
N THR A 130 -0.36 8.11 -6.64
CA THR A 130 0.39 7.33 -7.64
C THR A 130 1.75 6.95 -7.07
N LEU A 131 1.99 5.66 -6.87
CA LEU A 131 3.30 5.14 -6.52
C LEU A 131 4.29 5.52 -7.61
N SER A 132 5.42 6.04 -7.18
CA SER A 132 6.58 6.34 -8.02
C SER A 132 7.83 5.84 -7.32
N TRP A 133 8.95 5.81 -8.03
CA TRP A 133 10.25 5.53 -7.43
C TRP A 133 10.45 6.26 -6.09
N GLU A 134 10.31 7.58 -6.03
CA GLU A 134 10.56 8.31 -4.78
C GLU A 134 9.45 8.20 -3.73
N LYS A 135 8.22 7.82 -4.13
CA LYS A 135 7.02 7.85 -3.26
C LYS A 135 6.25 6.55 -3.30
N ARG A 136 6.87 5.47 -2.80
CA ARG A 136 6.29 4.12 -2.76
C ARG A 136 6.27 3.45 -1.38
N ALA A 137 6.82 4.12 -0.36
CA ALA A 137 6.78 3.61 0.99
C ALA A 137 5.38 3.81 1.58
N ILE A 138 4.91 2.81 2.33
CA ILE A 138 3.69 2.87 3.11
C ILE A 138 4.12 2.66 4.55
N ASP A 139 3.74 3.59 5.41
CA ASP A 139 4.01 3.51 6.83
C ASP A 139 2.76 2.98 7.52
N LEU A 140 2.90 1.90 8.29
CA LEU A 140 1.85 1.28 9.07
C LEU A 140 2.36 1.21 10.49
N ASP A 141 1.64 1.86 11.40
CA ASP A 141 2.03 1.97 12.81
C ASP A 141 0.90 1.49 13.71
N ASP A 142 1.27 1.15 14.94
CA ASP A 142 0.33 0.74 15.97
C ASP A 142 -0.39 1.96 16.55
N LEU A 143 -1.71 1.84 16.69
CA LEU A 143 -2.54 2.89 17.25
C LEU A 143 -3.28 2.37 18.48
N PHE A 144 -3.06 3.02 19.63
CA PHE A 144 -3.68 2.65 20.90
C PHE A 144 -4.78 3.62 21.32
N ALA A 145 -5.97 3.07 21.55
CA ALA A 145 -7.12 3.80 22.06
C ALA A 145 -7.11 3.88 23.58
N PRO A 146 -7.52 5.01 24.18
CA PRO A 146 -7.96 5.01 25.57
C PRO A 146 -9.14 4.06 25.76
N GLU A 147 -9.38 3.63 27.00
CA GLU A 147 -10.56 2.84 27.33
C GLU A 147 -11.85 3.53 26.86
N SER A 148 -12.84 2.71 26.50
CA SER A 148 -14.15 3.15 26.00
C SER A 148 -14.12 3.92 24.66
N HIS A 149 -13.05 3.76 23.87
CA HIS A 149 -13.00 4.21 22.47
C HIS A 149 -12.95 3.02 21.52
N VAL A 150 -13.53 3.18 20.34
CA VAL A 150 -13.60 2.17 19.29
C VAL A 150 -13.24 2.79 17.95
N LEU A 151 -12.65 2.00 17.07
CA LEU A 151 -12.30 2.44 15.72
C LEU A 151 -13.56 2.47 14.86
N THR A 152 -13.82 3.61 14.22
CA THR A 152 -14.99 3.80 13.33
C THR A 152 -14.60 4.13 11.90
N GLY A 153 -13.31 4.14 11.57
CA GLY A 153 -12.87 4.42 10.21
C GLY A 153 -11.38 4.58 10.10
N GLU A 154 -10.94 4.71 8.86
CA GLU A 154 -9.55 4.88 8.48
C GLU A 154 -9.44 5.86 7.31
N SER A 155 -8.30 6.53 7.25
CA SER A 155 -7.93 7.45 6.18
C SER A 155 -6.43 7.31 5.91
N LEU A 156 -6.06 7.31 4.63
CA LEU A 156 -4.66 7.43 4.22
C LEU A 156 -4.37 8.85 3.79
N LEU A 157 -3.31 9.39 4.35
CA LEU A 157 -2.81 10.70 3.97
C LEU A 157 -1.43 10.57 3.35
N THR A 158 -1.18 11.41 2.35
CA THR A 158 0.15 11.54 1.77
C THR A 158 0.98 12.42 2.73
N GLY A 159 1.56 11.77 3.74
CA GLY A 159 2.16 12.40 4.92
C GLY A 159 1.32 12.14 6.18
N LEU A 160 1.99 11.87 7.32
CA LEU A 160 1.39 11.40 8.58
C LEU A 160 0.16 12.22 9.03
N PHE A 161 -1.01 11.61 9.21
CA PHE A 161 -2.07 11.96 10.19
C PHE A 161 -3.15 10.84 10.26
N VAL A 162 -3.74 10.57 11.43
CA VAL A 162 -4.86 9.60 11.65
C VAL A 162 -5.97 10.27 12.48
N LEU A 163 -7.25 10.02 12.16
CA LEU A 163 -8.44 10.61 12.80
C LEU A 163 -9.05 9.72 13.90
N TRP A 164 -9.56 10.34 14.97
CA TRP A 164 -10.23 9.70 16.11
C TRP A 164 -11.65 10.24 16.33
N SER A 165 -12.56 9.39 16.80
CA SER A 165 -13.90 9.78 17.25
C SER A 165 -14.16 9.31 18.69
N ARG A 166 -14.64 10.23 19.54
CA ARG A 166 -15.05 9.96 20.94
C ARG A 166 -16.57 9.79 20.98
N ILE A 167 -17.06 8.64 21.45
CA ILE A 167 -18.49 8.41 21.66
C ILE A 167 -18.82 8.73 23.12
N TYR A 168 -19.70 9.70 23.34
CA TYR A 168 -20.25 9.99 24.67
C TYR A 168 -21.39 9.02 24.98
N ARG A 169 -21.40 8.46 26.20
CA ARG A 169 -22.58 7.90 26.83
C ARG A 169 -23.12 8.91 27.83
#